data_AF-A0A940S8I9-F1
#
_entry.id   AF-A0A940S8I9-F1
#
_cell.length_a   1.000
_cell.length_b   1.000
_cell.length_c   1.000
_cell.angle_alpha   90.00
_cell.angle_beta   90.00
_cell.angle_gamma   90.00
#
_symmetry.space_group_name_H-M   'P 1'
#
loop_
_entity.id
_entity.type
_entity.pdbx_description
1 polymer ?
#
loop_
_entity_poly.entity_id
_entity_poly.type
_entity_poly.pdbx_seq_one_letter_code
_entity_poly.pdbx_strand_id
1 'polypeptide(L)'
;MSTQAVQAIAPRTARPAKAVAKTADFKGALVRAQAPFAPAPRPSAAATTTAARAVDSSFRNRIAAQESAGAGWAARNAASGALGRYQMLRVALRDIGWQGADGGWTERAAALGVRSEADFLASPAAQETAMSQYLQRTERQLAANGALDAAGRIVTATDGQPLAITQAGLVAAAHRRGAGTVARWLDHRTRTPDAPLPEATRTAFASVERRLRDFAGTSLATRPAAGAPPA
;
A
#
# COMPACT_ATOMS: atom_id res chain seq x y z
N MET A 1 45.50 54.04 -6.37
CA MET A 1 44.54 53.52 -5.38
C MET A 1 43.16 53.66 -5.98
N SER A 2 42.62 52.57 -6.53
CA SER A 2 41.34 52.57 -7.26
C SER A 2 40.32 51.82 -6.44
N THR A 3 39.37 52.56 -5.87
CA THR A 3 38.24 52.04 -5.11
C THR A 3 37.15 51.54 -6.06
N GLN A 4 36.76 50.28 -5.88
CA GLN A 4 35.73 49.60 -6.65
C GLN A 4 34.35 50.01 -6.12
N ALA A 5 33.51 50.59 -6.98
CA ALA A 5 32.15 50.98 -6.64
C ALA A 5 31.22 49.75 -6.61
N VAL A 6 30.48 49.60 -5.51
CA VAL A 6 29.45 48.57 -5.29
C VAL A 6 28.21 48.94 -6.11
N GLN A 7 27.79 48.07 -7.03
CA GLN A 7 26.53 48.21 -7.75
C GLN A 7 25.35 47.77 -6.88
N ALA A 8 24.36 48.66 -6.78
CA ALA A 8 23.11 48.46 -6.06
C ALA A 8 22.17 47.49 -6.79
N ILE A 9 21.50 46.63 -6.02
CA ILE A 9 20.49 45.67 -6.48
C ILE A 9 19.18 46.42 -6.74
N ALA A 10 18.68 46.38 -7.97
CA ALA A 10 17.39 46.94 -8.35
C ALA A 10 16.21 46.06 -7.85
N PRO A 11 15.08 46.65 -7.40
CA PRO A 11 13.92 45.91 -6.92
C PRO A 11 13.15 45.22 -8.07
N ARG A 12 12.81 43.95 -7.86
CA ARG A 12 12.00 43.14 -8.79
C ARG A 12 10.55 43.63 -8.81
N THR A 13 10.05 43.97 -9.98
CA THR A 13 8.65 44.32 -10.23
C THR A 13 7.74 43.10 -10.03
N ALA A 14 6.68 43.30 -9.24
CA ALA A 14 5.67 42.28 -8.96
C ALA A 14 4.78 42.03 -10.18
N ARG A 15 4.50 40.75 -10.48
CA ARG A 15 3.52 40.34 -11.50
C ARG A 15 2.08 40.55 -10.98
N PRO A 16 1.14 41.02 -11.81
CA PRO A 16 -0.26 41.18 -11.41
C PRO A 16 -0.94 39.82 -11.22
N ALA A 17 -1.65 39.66 -10.10
CA ALA A 17 -2.49 38.53 -9.79
C ALA A 17 -3.72 38.51 -10.73
N LYS A 18 -3.91 37.40 -11.45
CA LYS A 18 -5.14 37.14 -12.20
C LYS A 18 -6.28 36.84 -11.22
N ALA A 19 -7.29 37.70 -11.21
CA ALA A 19 -8.57 37.43 -10.59
C ALA A 19 -9.26 36.26 -11.31
N VAL A 20 -9.58 35.21 -10.57
CA VAL A 20 -10.43 34.11 -11.06
C VAL A 20 -11.85 34.41 -10.64
N ALA A 21 -12.72 34.52 -11.64
CA ALA A 21 -14.14 34.80 -11.51
C ALA A 21 -14.83 33.72 -10.66
N LYS A 22 -15.60 34.18 -9.67
CA LYS A 22 -16.63 33.39 -8.99
C LYS A 22 -17.79 33.19 -9.95
N THR A 23 -17.94 32.00 -10.50
CA THR A 23 -19.22 31.56 -11.06
C THR A 23 -19.96 30.74 -10.00
N ALA A 24 -21.13 31.26 -9.69
CA ALA A 24 -22.14 30.65 -8.86
C ALA A 24 -22.69 29.42 -9.56
N ASP A 25 -22.54 28.23 -8.97
CA ASP A 25 -23.36 27.04 -9.30
C ASP A 25 -23.31 25.94 -8.22
N PHE A 26 -23.19 26.33 -6.95
CA PHE A 26 -23.16 25.37 -5.83
C PHE A 26 -24.47 25.27 -5.03
N LYS A 27 -25.51 26.05 -5.39
CA LYS A 27 -26.82 26.05 -4.70
C LYS A 27 -27.93 25.27 -5.43
N GLY A 28 -27.75 24.90 -6.69
CA GLY A 28 -28.72 24.07 -7.43
C GLY A 28 -28.59 22.56 -7.19
N ALA A 29 -27.40 22.08 -6.79
CA ALA A 29 -27.13 20.66 -6.55
C ALA A 29 -27.57 20.17 -5.16
N LEU A 30 -27.96 21.07 -4.24
CA LEU A 30 -28.33 20.74 -2.87
C LEU A 30 -29.85 20.54 -2.66
N VAL A 31 -30.69 20.89 -3.64
CA VAL A 31 -32.17 20.83 -3.51
C VAL A 31 -32.78 19.54 -4.09
N ARG A 32 -31.98 18.68 -4.74
CA ARG A 32 -32.45 17.36 -5.25
C ARG A 32 -32.18 16.17 -4.32
N ALA A 33 -31.65 16.41 -3.12
CA ALA A 33 -31.28 15.35 -2.17
C ALA A 33 -32.24 15.24 -0.95
N GLN A 34 -33.45 15.79 -1.03
CA GLN A 34 -34.47 15.67 0.01
C GLN A 34 -35.80 15.19 -0.60
N ALA A 35 -35.86 13.90 -0.91
CA ALA A 35 -37.11 13.16 -1.01
C ALA A 35 -37.05 12.02 0.02
N PRO A 36 -38.09 11.81 0.85
CA PRO A 36 -38.11 10.72 1.82
C PRO A 36 -38.18 9.38 1.08
N PHE A 37 -37.13 8.58 1.17
CA PHE A 37 -37.10 7.22 0.66
C PHE A 37 -37.84 6.32 1.64
N ALA A 38 -39.09 5.95 1.33
CA ALA A 38 -39.78 4.88 2.04
C ALA A 38 -39.15 3.53 1.64
N PRO A 39 -38.59 2.73 2.57
CA PRO A 39 -38.02 1.45 2.22
C PRO A 39 -39.13 0.41 1.99
N ALA A 40 -39.21 -0.15 0.78
CA ALA A 40 -39.93 -1.40 0.54
C ALA A 40 -39.24 -2.56 1.30
N PRO A 41 -40.00 -3.53 1.85
CA PRO A 41 -39.41 -4.67 2.54
C PRO A 41 -38.67 -5.55 1.53
N ARG A 42 -37.34 -5.69 1.71
CA ARG A 42 -36.52 -6.63 0.93
C ARG A 42 -36.64 -8.03 1.52
N PRO A 43 -36.75 -9.09 0.71
CA PRO A 43 -36.61 -10.44 1.21
C PRO A 43 -35.22 -10.61 1.82
N SER A 44 -35.17 -11.27 2.98
CA SER A 44 -33.98 -11.49 3.80
C SER A 44 -32.94 -12.29 3.01
N ALA A 45 -32.01 -11.60 2.36
CA ALA A 45 -30.81 -12.22 1.82
C ALA A 45 -29.93 -12.62 3.00
N ALA A 46 -29.76 -13.92 3.17
CA ALA A 46 -28.86 -14.53 4.14
C ALA A 46 -27.53 -13.75 4.20
N ALA A 47 -27.16 -13.35 5.42
CA ALA A 47 -25.89 -12.73 5.70
C ALA A 47 -24.76 -13.72 5.37
N THR A 48 -24.23 -13.66 4.16
CA THR A 48 -22.91 -14.20 3.87
C THR A 48 -21.91 -13.27 4.56
N THR A 49 -21.59 -13.57 5.80
CA THR A 49 -20.44 -13.00 6.49
C THR A 49 -19.22 -13.26 5.60
N THR A 50 -18.71 -12.23 4.92
CA THR A 50 -17.42 -12.29 4.22
C THR A 50 -16.35 -12.46 5.30
N ALA A 51 -16.12 -13.70 5.72
CA ALA A 51 -14.97 -14.06 6.54
C ALA A 51 -13.74 -13.52 5.81
N ALA A 52 -12.99 -12.63 6.47
CA ALA A 52 -11.78 -12.05 5.91
C ALA A 52 -10.88 -13.20 5.46
N ARG A 53 -10.60 -13.27 4.15
CA ARG A 53 -9.81 -14.35 3.55
C ARG A 53 -8.47 -14.42 4.26
N ALA A 54 -8.20 -15.52 4.96
CA ALA A 54 -6.96 -15.70 5.69
C ALA A 54 -5.78 -15.76 4.71
N VAL A 55 -4.84 -14.82 4.87
CA VAL A 55 -3.58 -14.83 4.10
C VAL A 55 -2.80 -16.09 4.46
N ASP A 56 -2.23 -16.73 3.45
CA ASP A 56 -1.45 -17.97 3.62
C ASP A 56 -0.20 -17.74 4.48
N SER A 57 0.11 -18.69 5.36
CA SER A 57 1.29 -18.58 6.24
C SER A 57 2.60 -18.66 5.47
N SER A 58 2.67 -19.40 4.35
CA SER A 58 3.88 -19.45 3.50
C SER A 58 4.16 -18.09 2.86
N PHE A 59 3.12 -17.36 2.46
CA PHE A 59 3.25 -16.01 1.93
C PHE A 59 3.83 -15.05 2.97
N ARG A 60 3.27 -15.05 4.19
CA ARG A 60 3.79 -14.23 5.28
C ARG A 60 5.22 -14.63 5.65
N ASN A 61 5.52 -15.92 5.76
CA ASN A 61 6.87 -16.42 6.04
C ASN A 61 7.89 -15.97 4.99
N ARG A 62 7.50 -15.96 3.71
CA ARG A 62 8.36 -15.45 2.63
C ARG A 62 8.59 -13.95 2.74
N ILE A 63 7.59 -13.16 3.14
CA ILE A 63 7.80 -11.74 3.44
C ILE A 63 8.78 -11.61 4.61
N ALA A 64 8.55 -12.31 5.73
CA ALA A 64 9.42 -12.25 6.90
C ALA A 64 10.89 -12.55 6.56
N ALA A 65 11.14 -13.59 5.77
CA ALA A 65 12.48 -13.96 5.32
C ALA A 65 13.17 -12.83 4.52
N GLN A 66 12.41 -12.08 3.72
CA GLN A 66 12.96 -10.97 2.93
C GLN A 66 13.06 -9.65 3.70
N GLU A 67 12.24 -9.44 4.73
CA GLU A 67 12.24 -8.19 5.51
C GLU A 67 13.26 -8.22 6.65
N SER A 68 13.27 -9.28 7.45
CA SER A 68 14.10 -9.35 8.66
C SER A 68 15.21 -10.40 8.58
N ALA A 69 15.40 -11.08 7.44
CA ALA A 69 16.28 -12.24 7.31
C ALA A 69 16.00 -13.33 8.37
N GLY A 70 14.78 -13.38 8.90
CA GLY A 70 14.42 -14.30 9.98
C GLY A 70 14.88 -13.88 11.38
N ALA A 71 15.31 -12.64 11.59
CA ALA A 71 15.71 -12.10 12.90
C ALA A 71 14.58 -12.11 13.97
N GLY A 72 13.36 -12.48 13.56
CA GLY A 72 12.29 -12.84 14.47
C GLY A 72 11.48 -11.66 14.99
N TRP A 73 10.69 -11.90 16.02
CA TRP A 73 9.68 -10.98 16.53
C TRP A 73 10.25 -9.72 17.18
N ALA A 74 11.46 -9.80 17.72
CA ALA A 74 12.14 -8.69 18.37
C ALA A 74 12.98 -7.82 17.40
N ALA A 75 12.97 -8.12 16.10
CA ALA A 75 13.80 -7.43 15.13
C ALA A 75 13.50 -5.92 15.08
N ARG A 76 14.55 -5.10 15.03
CA ARG A 76 14.47 -3.64 14.94
C ARG A 76 15.46 -3.13 13.90
N ASN A 77 15.01 -2.22 13.06
CA ASN A 77 15.90 -1.51 12.15
C ASN A 77 16.06 -0.06 12.60
N ALA A 78 17.23 0.28 13.14
CA ALA A 78 17.51 1.61 13.68
C ALA A 78 17.44 2.73 12.62
N ALA A 79 17.83 2.44 11.38
CA ALA A 79 17.87 3.44 10.31
C ALA A 79 16.47 3.82 9.81
N SER A 80 15.53 2.87 9.78
CA SER A 80 14.18 3.08 9.25
C SER A 80 13.09 3.15 10.32
N GLY A 81 13.38 2.71 11.55
CA GLY A 81 12.39 2.54 12.62
C GLY A 81 11.41 1.39 12.35
N ALA A 82 11.77 0.44 11.47
CA ALA A 82 10.94 -0.71 11.17
C ALA A 82 10.95 -1.75 12.29
N LEU A 83 9.78 -2.34 12.57
CA LEU A 83 9.55 -3.17 13.74
C LEU A 83 9.15 -4.60 13.41
N GLY A 84 9.73 -5.53 14.17
CA GLY A 84 9.30 -6.92 14.26
C GLY A 84 9.63 -7.77 13.04
N ARG A 85 9.07 -8.97 13.03
CA ARG A 85 9.31 -10.02 12.02
C ARG A 85 9.10 -9.52 10.59
N TYR A 86 8.13 -8.63 10.41
CA TYR A 86 7.71 -8.08 9.12
C TYR A 86 8.29 -6.70 8.81
N GLN A 87 9.12 -6.12 9.70
CA GLN A 87 9.69 -4.78 9.55
C GLN A 87 8.59 -3.74 9.24
N MET A 88 7.54 -3.72 10.06
CA MET A 88 6.43 -2.78 9.93
C MET A 88 6.92 -1.35 10.23
N LEU A 89 6.83 -0.47 9.25
CA LEU A 89 7.11 0.96 9.40
C LEU A 89 5.94 1.68 10.08
N ARG A 90 6.20 2.82 10.73
CA ARG A 90 5.16 3.68 11.32
C ARG A 90 4.06 4.05 10.33
N VAL A 91 4.41 4.31 9.07
CA VAL A 91 3.42 4.61 8.02
C VAL A 91 2.47 3.43 7.76
N ALA A 92 2.98 2.18 7.81
CA ALA A 92 2.16 0.99 7.64
C ALA A 92 1.25 0.78 8.86
N LEU A 93 1.77 0.97 10.08
CA LEU A 93 1.00 0.90 11.33
C LEU A 93 -0.10 1.97 11.39
N ARG A 94 0.16 3.17 10.85
CA ARG A 94 -0.84 4.23 10.70
C ARG A 94 -1.91 3.87 9.67
N ASP A 95 -1.54 3.31 8.52
CA ASP A 95 -2.48 2.96 7.46
C ASP A 95 -3.48 1.85 7.90
N ILE A 96 -3.09 1.01 8.87
CA ILE A 96 -3.99 0.03 9.50
C ILE A 96 -4.66 0.54 10.80
N GLY A 97 -4.40 1.79 11.19
CA GLY A 97 -5.01 2.43 12.36
C GLY A 97 -4.48 1.95 13.71
N TRP A 98 -3.30 1.33 13.75
CA TRP A 98 -2.64 0.90 14.99
C TRP A 98 -1.82 2.03 15.64
N GLN A 99 -1.40 3.00 14.84
CA GLN A 99 -0.76 4.22 15.32
C GLN A 99 -1.50 5.46 14.84
N GLY A 100 -1.52 6.50 15.67
CA GLY A 100 -2.02 7.84 15.34
C GLY A 100 -1.01 8.67 14.53
N ALA A 101 -1.45 9.86 14.12
CA ALA A 101 -0.60 10.82 13.40
C ALA A 101 0.57 11.35 14.26
N ASP A 102 0.39 11.36 15.57
CA ASP A 102 1.41 11.66 16.60
C ASP A 102 2.38 10.49 16.84
N GLY A 103 2.06 9.29 16.34
CA GLY A 103 2.83 8.06 16.57
C GLY A 103 2.44 7.29 17.83
N GLY A 104 1.42 7.74 18.56
CA GLY A 104 0.86 7.01 19.71
C GLY A 104 0.15 5.72 19.27
N TRP A 105 0.20 4.68 20.10
CA TRP A 105 -0.56 3.45 19.89
C TRP A 105 -2.04 3.69 20.16
N THR A 106 -2.91 3.24 19.27
CA THR A 106 -4.36 3.49 19.36
C THR A 106 -5.06 2.43 20.21
N GLU A 107 -6.31 2.69 20.60
CA GLU A 107 -7.16 1.70 21.27
C GLU A 107 -7.36 0.41 20.45
N ARG A 108 -7.27 0.51 19.12
CA ARG A 108 -7.30 -0.66 18.23
C ARG A 108 -6.12 -1.58 18.45
N ALA A 109 -4.92 -1.02 18.66
CA ALA A 109 -3.73 -1.79 19.01
C ALA A 109 -3.78 -2.27 20.47
N ALA A 110 -4.27 -1.43 21.38
CA ALA A 110 -4.41 -1.77 22.80
C ALA A 110 -5.36 -2.95 23.04
N ALA A 111 -6.41 -3.09 22.22
CA ALA A 111 -7.31 -4.24 22.23
C ALA A 111 -6.60 -5.58 21.91
N LEU A 112 -5.39 -5.53 21.34
CA LEU A 112 -4.51 -6.68 21.08
C LEU A 112 -3.30 -6.72 22.01
N GLY A 113 -3.37 -5.97 23.13
CA GLY A 113 -2.31 -5.92 24.15
C GLY A 113 -1.13 -5.02 23.78
N VAL A 114 -1.25 -4.17 22.75
CA VAL A 114 -0.15 -3.30 22.31
C VAL A 114 -0.40 -1.85 22.70
N ARG A 115 0.30 -1.37 23.73
CA ARG A 115 0.30 0.04 24.16
C ARG A 115 1.66 0.71 23.96
N SER A 116 2.69 -0.07 23.68
CA SER A 116 4.04 0.38 23.45
C SER A 116 4.73 -0.41 22.34
N GLU A 117 5.87 0.10 21.88
CA GLU A 117 6.72 -0.62 20.94
C GLU A 117 7.27 -1.92 21.52
N ALA A 118 7.56 -1.94 22.83
CA ALA A 118 8.00 -3.14 23.52
C ALA A 118 6.89 -4.21 23.48
N ASP A 119 5.65 -3.83 23.73
CA ASP A 119 4.50 -4.75 23.67
C ASP A 119 4.33 -5.34 22.27
N PHE A 120 4.47 -4.50 21.23
CA PHE A 120 4.38 -4.96 19.84
C PHE A 120 5.44 -6.01 19.50
N LEU A 121 6.68 -5.78 19.93
CA LEU A 121 7.78 -6.72 19.67
C LEU A 121 7.69 -7.99 20.52
N ALA A 122 7.09 -7.91 21.70
CA ALA A 122 6.87 -9.05 22.58
C ALA A 122 5.64 -9.90 22.17
N SER A 123 4.79 -9.42 21.25
CA SER A 123 3.54 -10.09 20.88
C SER A 123 3.55 -10.61 19.43
N PRO A 124 3.94 -11.89 19.21
CA PRO A 124 3.83 -12.54 17.90
C PRO A 124 2.43 -12.45 17.30
N ALA A 125 1.39 -12.66 18.12
CA ALA A 125 -0.01 -12.61 17.67
C ALA A 125 -0.40 -11.21 17.18
N ALA A 126 0.08 -10.16 17.83
CA ALA A 126 -0.16 -8.79 17.39
C ALA A 126 0.54 -8.51 16.05
N GLN A 127 1.79 -8.97 15.87
CA GLN A 127 2.51 -8.80 14.61
C GLN A 127 1.85 -9.55 13.44
N GLU A 128 1.39 -10.79 13.65
CA GLU A 128 0.62 -11.56 12.66
C GLU A 128 -0.67 -10.84 12.27
N THR A 129 -1.36 -10.28 13.26
CA THR A 129 -2.62 -9.55 13.04
C THR A 129 -2.38 -8.25 12.29
N ALA A 130 -1.39 -7.46 12.70
CA ALA A 130 -1.00 -6.22 12.03
C ALA A 130 -0.61 -6.48 10.57
N MET A 131 0.20 -7.51 10.32
CA MET A 131 0.61 -7.90 8.98
C MET A 131 -0.57 -8.31 8.11
N SER A 132 -1.47 -9.13 8.65
CA SER A 132 -2.67 -9.56 7.91
C SER A 132 -3.58 -8.38 7.56
N GLN A 133 -3.78 -7.44 8.50
CA GLN A 133 -4.55 -6.21 8.24
C GLN A 133 -3.88 -5.33 7.18
N TYR A 134 -2.54 -5.21 7.22
CA TYR A 134 -1.79 -4.39 6.27
C TYR A 134 -1.81 -4.98 4.86
N LEU A 135 -1.70 -6.31 4.72
CA LEU A 135 -1.83 -6.98 3.43
C LEU A 135 -3.24 -6.82 2.85
N GLN A 136 -4.29 -6.97 3.67
CA GLN A 136 -5.66 -6.72 3.24
C GLN A 136 -5.89 -5.27 2.81
N ARG A 137 -5.26 -4.31 3.50
CA ARG A 137 -5.30 -2.89 3.12
C ARG A 137 -4.57 -2.64 1.80
N THR A 138 -3.40 -3.25 1.62
CA THR A 138 -2.58 -3.18 0.41
C THR A 138 -3.32 -3.76 -0.80
N GLU A 139 -3.94 -4.91 -0.66
CA GLU A 139 -4.77 -5.53 -1.70
C GLU A 139 -5.94 -4.62 -2.10
N ARG A 140 -6.63 -4.01 -1.13
CA ARG A 140 -7.70 -3.04 -1.40
C ARG A 140 -7.20 -1.81 -2.17
N GLN A 141 -5.99 -1.32 -1.86
CA GLN A 141 -5.40 -0.20 -2.61
C GLN A 141 -5.04 -0.59 -4.05
N LEU A 142 -4.55 -1.81 -4.27
CA LEU A 142 -4.28 -2.36 -5.60
C LEU A 142 -5.56 -2.58 -6.42
N ALA A 143 -6.63 -3.03 -5.78
CA ALA A 143 -7.93 -3.13 -6.44
C ALA A 143 -8.45 -1.74 -6.82
N ALA A 144 -8.39 -0.78 -5.90
CA ALA A 144 -8.88 0.59 -6.13
C ALA A 144 -8.12 1.35 -7.23
N ASN A 145 -6.86 1.01 -7.51
CA ASN A 145 -6.09 1.63 -8.59
C ASN A 145 -6.01 0.77 -9.87
N GLY A 146 -6.76 -0.34 -9.95
CA GLY A 146 -6.83 -1.22 -11.12
C GLY A 146 -5.60 -2.13 -11.32
N ALA A 147 -4.57 -2.03 -10.48
CA ALA A 147 -3.38 -2.87 -10.61
C ALA A 147 -3.69 -4.37 -10.42
N LEU A 148 -4.68 -4.70 -9.60
CA LEU A 148 -5.06 -6.09 -9.33
C LEU A 148 -5.61 -6.80 -10.58
N ASP A 149 -6.19 -6.06 -11.53
CA ASP A 149 -6.76 -6.60 -12.78
C ASP A 149 -5.68 -7.13 -13.75
N ALA A 150 -4.41 -6.81 -13.49
CA ALA A 150 -3.28 -7.35 -14.23
C ALA A 150 -2.91 -8.79 -13.79
N ALA A 151 -3.45 -9.29 -12.68
CA ALA A 151 -3.21 -10.66 -12.24
C ALA A 151 -3.63 -11.68 -13.31
N GLY A 152 -2.79 -12.69 -13.53
CA GLY A 152 -2.95 -13.71 -14.58
C GLY A 152 -2.35 -13.32 -15.94
N ARG A 153 -1.88 -12.09 -16.12
CA ARG A 153 -1.25 -11.63 -17.37
C ARG A 153 0.25 -11.84 -17.37
N ILE A 154 0.85 -11.81 -18.55
CA ILE A 154 2.29 -11.70 -18.75
C ILE A 154 2.58 -10.31 -19.30
N VAL A 155 3.56 -9.62 -18.73
CA VAL A 155 4.05 -8.32 -19.22
C VAL A 155 5.55 -8.41 -19.47
N THR A 156 6.05 -7.62 -20.41
CA THR A 156 7.50 -7.50 -20.63
C THR A 156 8.10 -6.63 -19.54
N ALA A 157 9.06 -7.12 -18.77
CA ALA A 157 9.76 -6.37 -17.74
C ALA A 157 10.75 -5.34 -18.32
N THR A 158 11.37 -4.54 -17.45
CA THR A 158 12.34 -3.49 -17.84
C THR A 158 13.60 -4.08 -18.48
N ASP A 159 13.95 -5.33 -18.17
CA ASP A 159 15.05 -6.09 -18.76
C ASP A 159 14.67 -6.82 -20.06
N GLY A 160 13.46 -6.58 -20.59
CA GLY A 160 12.95 -7.22 -21.80
C GLY A 160 12.43 -8.65 -21.62
N GLN A 161 12.54 -9.24 -20.42
CA GLN A 161 12.09 -10.61 -20.18
C GLN A 161 10.59 -10.68 -19.88
N PRO A 162 9.91 -11.79 -20.23
CA PRO A 162 8.53 -12.00 -19.83
C PRO A 162 8.41 -12.14 -18.31
N LEU A 163 7.42 -11.48 -17.73
CA LEU A 163 7.13 -11.48 -16.30
C LEU A 163 5.65 -11.81 -16.07
N ALA A 164 5.40 -12.97 -15.44
CA ALA A 164 4.07 -13.36 -15.02
C ALA A 164 3.60 -12.49 -13.85
N ILE A 165 2.41 -11.92 -13.96
CA ILE A 165 1.79 -11.12 -12.93
C ILE A 165 0.84 -11.98 -12.12
N THR A 166 1.14 -12.15 -10.85
CA THR A 166 0.29 -12.88 -9.91
C THR A 166 -0.25 -11.94 -8.85
N GLN A 167 -1.41 -12.28 -8.28
CA GLN A 167 -2.00 -11.53 -7.17
C GLN A 167 -1.02 -11.45 -5.98
N ALA A 168 -0.35 -12.57 -5.65
CA ALA A 168 0.67 -12.62 -4.61
C ALA A 168 1.86 -11.70 -4.93
N GLY A 169 2.36 -11.71 -6.17
CA GLY A 169 3.42 -10.83 -6.62
C GLY A 169 3.06 -9.35 -6.49
N LEU A 170 1.86 -8.96 -6.93
CA LEU A 170 1.37 -7.58 -6.84
C LEU A 170 1.29 -7.12 -5.38
N VAL A 171 0.68 -7.93 -4.51
CA VAL A 171 0.57 -7.61 -3.08
C VAL A 171 1.93 -7.53 -2.41
N ALA A 172 2.86 -8.44 -2.71
CA ALA A 172 4.23 -8.40 -2.18
C ALA A 172 5.03 -7.19 -2.68
N ALA A 173 4.88 -6.81 -3.95
CA ALA A 173 5.51 -5.61 -4.50
C ALA A 173 4.94 -4.34 -3.85
N ALA A 174 3.61 -4.28 -3.68
CA ALA A 174 2.94 -3.15 -3.05
C ALA A 174 3.23 -3.05 -1.55
N HIS A 175 3.39 -4.17 -0.84
CA HIS A 175 3.89 -4.18 0.54
C HIS A 175 5.23 -3.42 0.65
N ARG A 176 6.16 -3.64 -0.29
CA ARG A 176 7.50 -3.06 -0.27
C ARG A 176 7.58 -1.64 -0.83
N ARG A 177 6.82 -1.33 -1.88
CA ARG A 177 6.96 -0.06 -2.65
C ARG A 177 5.69 0.78 -2.70
N GLY A 178 4.61 0.32 -2.09
CA GLY A 178 3.28 0.94 -2.13
C GLY A 178 2.50 0.61 -3.40
N ALA A 179 1.17 0.52 -3.28
CA ALA A 179 0.28 0.19 -4.39
C ALA A 179 0.36 1.20 -5.55
N GLY A 180 0.57 2.50 -5.26
CA GLY A 180 0.72 3.52 -6.29
C GLY A 180 1.97 3.34 -7.16
N THR A 181 3.07 2.83 -6.59
CA THR A 181 4.29 2.54 -7.37
C THR A 181 4.08 1.34 -8.29
N VAL A 182 3.36 0.31 -7.82
CA VAL A 182 3.00 -0.85 -8.65
C VAL A 182 2.11 -0.43 -9.82
N ALA A 183 1.11 0.43 -9.59
CA ALA A 183 0.26 0.95 -10.65
C ALA A 183 1.04 1.76 -11.70
N ARG A 184 1.96 2.64 -11.27
CA ARG A 184 2.83 3.38 -12.21
C ARG A 184 3.75 2.47 -13.01
N TRP A 185 4.27 1.41 -12.39
CA TRP A 185 5.08 0.42 -13.10
C TRP A 185 4.25 -0.31 -14.16
N LEU A 186 3.05 -0.80 -13.81
CA LEU A 186 2.13 -1.44 -14.77
C LEU A 186 1.76 -0.50 -15.92
N ASP A 187 1.43 0.76 -15.61
CA ASP A 187 1.10 1.78 -16.60
C ASP A 187 2.26 2.01 -17.59
N HIS A 188 3.47 2.17 -17.09
CA HIS A 188 4.67 2.31 -17.92
C HIS A 188 4.88 1.08 -18.81
N ARG A 189 4.82 -0.13 -18.24
CA ARG A 189 5.05 -1.37 -19.00
C ARG A 189 3.98 -1.65 -20.05
N THR A 190 2.77 -1.12 -19.89
CA THR A 190 1.64 -1.41 -20.80
C THR A 190 1.33 -0.29 -21.78
N ARG A 191 1.69 0.96 -21.47
CA ARG A 191 1.37 2.13 -22.33
C ARG A 191 2.58 2.83 -22.90
N THR A 192 3.69 2.87 -22.16
CA THR A 192 4.87 3.67 -22.52
C THR A 192 6.18 2.92 -22.26
N PRO A 193 6.35 1.67 -22.75
CA PRO A 193 7.44 0.80 -22.33
C PRO A 193 8.83 1.34 -22.69
N ASP A 194 8.93 2.19 -23.72
CA ASP A 194 10.18 2.79 -24.21
C ASP A 194 10.44 4.19 -23.65
N ALA A 195 9.50 4.75 -22.88
CA ALA A 195 9.67 6.08 -22.31
C ALA A 195 10.83 6.09 -21.31
N PRO A 196 11.74 7.07 -21.39
CA PRO A 196 12.88 7.15 -20.48
C PRO A 196 12.40 7.37 -19.04
N LEU A 197 13.09 6.71 -18.11
CA LEU A 197 12.77 6.77 -16.68
C LEU A 197 13.89 7.47 -15.90
N PRO A 198 13.55 8.41 -15.00
CA PRO A 198 14.51 8.92 -14.02
C PRO A 198 15.11 7.79 -13.18
N GLU A 199 16.35 7.96 -12.71
CA GLU A 199 17.09 6.92 -11.95
C GLU A 199 16.31 6.39 -10.75
N ALA A 200 15.72 7.28 -9.96
CA ALA A 200 14.91 6.92 -8.81
C ALA A 200 13.72 6.01 -9.19
N THR A 201 13.09 6.28 -10.34
CA THR A 201 11.97 5.48 -10.86
C THR A 201 12.45 4.12 -11.35
N ARG A 202 13.61 4.05 -12.03
CA ARG A 202 14.23 2.78 -12.44
C ARG A 202 14.50 1.88 -11.24
N THR A 203 15.11 2.43 -10.19
CA THR A 203 15.38 1.70 -8.95
C THR A 203 14.09 1.22 -8.26
N ALA A 204 13.04 2.04 -8.27
CA ALA A 204 11.74 1.65 -7.72
C ALA A 204 11.11 0.50 -8.54
N PHE A 205 11.13 0.59 -9.86
CA PHE A 205 10.58 -0.40 -10.79
C PHE A 205 11.34 -1.74 -10.71
N ALA A 206 12.67 -1.71 -10.68
CA ALA A 206 13.48 -2.91 -10.49
C ALA A 206 13.13 -3.65 -9.18
N SER A 207 12.80 -2.89 -8.13
CA SER A 207 12.35 -3.49 -6.86
C SER A 207 10.93 -4.05 -6.92
N VAL A 208 10.03 -3.47 -7.73
CA VAL A 208 8.70 -4.03 -8.00
C VAL A 208 8.86 -5.36 -8.74
N GLU A 209 9.63 -5.37 -9.83
CA GLU A 209 9.87 -6.57 -10.65
C GLU A 209 10.54 -7.69 -9.85
N ARG A 210 11.51 -7.37 -9.00
CA ARG A 210 12.11 -8.36 -8.10
C ARG A 210 11.06 -9.03 -7.21
N ARG A 211 10.18 -8.24 -6.58
CA ARG A 211 9.12 -8.80 -5.73
C ARG A 211 8.09 -9.61 -6.51
N LEU A 212 7.75 -9.18 -7.72
CA LEU A 212 6.87 -9.95 -8.61
C LEU A 212 7.46 -11.33 -8.92
N ARG A 213 8.75 -11.40 -9.27
CA ARG A 213 9.45 -12.66 -9.52
C ARG A 213 9.54 -13.52 -8.28
N ASP A 214 9.96 -12.94 -7.16
CA ASP A 214 10.12 -13.65 -5.91
C ASP A 214 8.81 -14.29 -5.45
N PHE A 215 7.65 -13.67 -5.69
CA PHE A 215 6.37 -14.19 -5.23
C PHE A 215 5.53 -14.86 -6.32
N ALA A 216 6.07 -15.05 -7.53
CA ALA A 216 5.35 -15.63 -8.66
C ALA A 216 4.77 -17.03 -8.35
N GLY A 217 5.51 -17.86 -7.61
CA GLY A 217 5.09 -19.22 -7.22
C GLY A 217 4.35 -19.32 -5.88
N THR A 218 4.00 -18.20 -5.23
CA THR A 218 3.41 -18.20 -3.89
C THR A 218 1.90 -17.97 -3.95
N SER A 219 1.13 -18.62 -3.07
CA SER A 219 -0.31 -18.34 -2.93
C SER A 219 -0.56 -17.26 -1.90
N LEU A 220 -1.35 -16.23 -2.23
CA LEU A 220 -1.71 -15.18 -1.28
C LEU A 220 -2.69 -15.68 -0.21
N ALA A 221 -3.60 -16.56 -0.59
CA ALA A 221 -4.67 -17.02 0.27
C ALA A 221 -4.49 -18.48 0.65
N THR A 222 -4.89 -18.79 1.87
CA THR A 222 -4.93 -20.17 2.36
C THR A 222 -5.80 -21.00 1.42
N ARG A 223 -5.24 -22.05 0.82
CA ARG A 223 -6.05 -23.05 0.11
C ARG A 223 -6.83 -23.85 1.16
N PRO A 224 -8.14 -24.11 0.98
CA PRO A 224 -8.79 -25.12 1.77
C PRO A 224 -8.03 -26.44 1.55
N ALA A 225 -7.79 -27.18 2.63
CA ALA A 225 -7.16 -28.49 2.54
C ALA A 225 -7.97 -29.33 1.53
N ALA A 226 -7.30 -29.85 0.50
CA ALA A 226 -7.93 -30.77 -0.42
C ALA A 226 -8.50 -31.93 0.40
N GLY A 227 -9.81 -32.15 0.28
CA GLY A 227 -10.57 -33.05 1.14
C GLY A 227 -9.88 -34.38 1.32
N ALA A 228 -9.71 -34.79 2.58
CA ALA A 228 -9.49 -36.20 2.88
C ALA A 228 -10.66 -36.98 2.26
N PRO A 229 -10.41 -38.09 1.54
CA PRO A 229 -11.48 -38.93 1.05
C PRO A 229 -12.32 -39.42 2.25
N PRO A 230 -13.65 -39.55 2.10
CA PRO A 230 -14.45 -40.16 3.14
C PRO A 230 -13.92 -41.58 3.39
N ALA A 231 -13.73 -41.91 4.66
CA ALA A 231 -13.43 -43.26 5.13
C ALA A 231 -14.61 -44.21 4.88
#